data_AF-A0A7K6BZ12-F1
#
_entry.id   AF-A0A7K6BZ12-F1
#
_cell.length_a   1.000
_cell.length_b   1.000
_cell.length_c   1.000
_cell.angle_alpha   90.00
_cell.angle_beta   90.00
_cell.angle_gamma   90.00
#
_symmetry.space_group_name_H-M   'P 1'
#
loop_
_entity.id
_entity.type
_entity.pdbx_description
1 polymer ?
#
loop_
_entity_poly.entity_id
_entity_poly.type
_entity_poly.pdbx_seq_one_letter_code
_entity_poly.pdbx_strand_id
1 'polypeptide(L)'
;LQTVGCMPPPVSSAVILTKAVGGNEAAAIFNSAFGSFLGIVITPLLLFLFLGSSSSVPFTSIFSQLFMTVVVPLIIGQIVRRYIKDWLERKKPPFGAISSCVLLMIIYTTFCDTFANPNIDLDKFSLIIIVFIIFSVQMSFMFLTFLFSTRNNSTFTPADTVAIVFCSTHKSLTLGIPMLKIVFASYEHLSLISVPLLIYHPAQILLGSLLVPTIKSWMVSRQKALKLTRQPKAPVKV
;
A
#
# COMPACT_ATOMS: atom_id res chain seq x y z
N LEU A 1 -6.59 0.71 -13.99
CA LEU A 1 -5.42 0.01 -13.38
C LEU A 1 -4.16 0.88 -13.34
N GLN A 2 -3.85 1.66 -14.39
CA GLN A 2 -2.69 2.57 -14.40
C GLN A 2 -2.67 3.52 -13.20
N THR A 3 -3.82 4.08 -12.82
CA THR A 3 -3.95 4.96 -11.64
C THR A 3 -3.50 4.28 -10.35
N VAL A 4 -3.96 3.05 -10.10
CA VAL A 4 -3.55 2.23 -8.94
C VAL A 4 -2.05 1.96 -8.94
N GLY A 5 -1.48 1.68 -10.12
CA GLY A 5 -0.04 1.45 -10.29
C GLY A 5 0.82 2.65 -9.87
N CYS A 6 0.32 3.87 -10.03
CA CYS A 6 1.04 5.09 -9.67
C CYS A 6 0.98 5.40 -8.17
N MET A 7 0.09 4.76 -7.41
CA MET A 7 -0.13 5.10 -6.01
C MET A 7 1.05 4.69 -5.12
N PRO A 8 1.34 5.47 -4.06
CA PRO A 8 2.35 5.11 -3.07
C PRO A 8 1.95 3.88 -2.26
N PRO A 9 2.91 3.22 -1.59
CA PRO A 9 2.62 2.17 -0.63
C PRO A 9 1.90 2.71 0.63
N PRO A 10 1.05 1.93 1.29
CA PRO A 10 0.41 2.35 2.54
C PRO A 10 1.36 2.23 3.73
N VAL A 11 1.27 3.19 4.65
CA VAL A 11 2.06 3.22 5.89
C VAL A 11 1.57 2.21 6.92
N SER A 12 0.28 1.87 6.91
CA SER A 12 -0.34 1.04 7.94
C SER A 12 -0.48 -0.43 7.55
N SER A 13 -1.27 -0.75 6.52
CA SER A 13 -1.64 -2.14 6.21
C SER A 13 -0.45 -3.05 5.88
N ALA A 14 0.52 -2.57 5.10
CA ALA A 14 1.71 -3.35 4.74
C ALA A 14 2.58 -3.67 5.97
N VAL A 15 2.73 -2.71 6.89
CA VAL A 15 3.48 -2.87 8.15
C VAL A 15 2.77 -3.85 9.08
N ILE A 16 1.44 -3.72 9.23
CA ILE A 16 0.64 -4.61 10.07
C ILE A 16 0.73 -6.07 9.57
N LEU A 17 0.63 -6.30 8.26
CA LEU A 17 0.72 -7.64 7.68
C LEU A 17 2.14 -8.21 7.80
N THR A 18 3.17 -7.39 7.58
CA THR A 18 4.56 -7.80 7.81
C THR A 18 4.79 -8.23 9.26
N LYS A 19 4.26 -7.45 10.20
CA LYS A 19 4.29 -7.76 11.63
C LYS A 19 3.54 -9.04 11.97
N ALA A 20 2.36 -9.25 11.39
CA ALA A 20 1.55 -10.45 11.63
C ALA A 20 2.27 -11.74 11.19
N VAL A 21 3.04 -11.68 10.10
CA VAL A 21 3.90 -12.77 9.65
C VAL A 21 5.12 -12.97 10.57
N GLY A 22 5.59 -11.90 11.24
CA GLY A 22 6.86 -11.87 11.97
C GLY A 22 8.06 -11.53 11.08
N GLY A 23 7.81 -10.79 9.98
CA GLY A 23 8.84 -10.29 9.08
C GLY A 23 9.58 -9.07 9.63
N ASN A 24 10.40 -8.44 8.79
CA ASN A 24 11.19 -7.27 9.20
C ASN A 24 10.31 -6.01 9.30
N GLU A 25 9.78 -5.74 10.50
CA GLU A 25 8.95 -4.55 10.79
C GLU A 25 9.68 -3.23 10.48
N ALA A 26 10.97 -3.14 10.79
CA ALA A 26 11.75 -1.92 10.60
C ALA A 26 11.91 -1.59 9.11
N ALA A 27 12.24 -2.59 8.29
CA ALA A 27 12.33 -2.43 6.85
C ALA A 27 10.96 -2.05 6.23
N ALA A 28 9.87 -2.64 6.72
CA ALA A 28 8.54 -2.30 6.25
C ALA A 28 8.16 -0.85 6.60
N ILE A 29 8.40 -0.41 7.84
CA ILE A 29 8.13 0.97 8.26
C ILE A 29 8.94 1.96 7.42
N PHE A 30 10.23 1.71 7.25
CA PHE A 30 11.10 2.58 6.47
C PHE A 30 10.65 2.66 5.00
N ASN A 31 10.45 1.52 4.33
CA ASN A 31 10.05 1.49 2.92
C ASN A 31 8.65 2.09 2.70
N SER A 32 7.69 1.81 3.57
CA SER A 32 6.36 2.40 3.46
C SER A 32 6.38 3.91 3.70
N ALA A 33 7.12 4.40 4.69
CA ALA A 33 7.22 5.83 4.98
C ALA A 33 7.96 6.58 3.87
N PHE A 34 9.11 6.06 3.45
CA PHE A 34 9.93 6.63 2.38
C PHE A 34 9.17 6.60 1.04
N GLY A 35 8.53 5.48 0.70
CA GLY A 35 7.72 5.34 -0.51
C GLY A 35 6.49 6.24 -0.49
N SER A 36 5.86 6.45 0.67
CA SER A 36 4.75 7.40 0.81
C SER A 36 5.22 8.84 0.56
N PHE A 37 6.36 9.23 1.12
CA PHE A 37 6.93 10.56 0.92
C PHE A 37 7.32 10.78 -0.54
N LEU A 38 8.03 9.82 -1.15
CA LEU A 38 8.39 9.88 -2.56
C LEU A 38 7.14 9.94 -3.47
N GLY A 39 6.10 9.16 -3.15
CA GLY A 39 4.86 9.17 -3.91
C GLY A 39 4.17 10.52 -3.96
N ILE A 40 4.31 11.37 -2.93
CA ILE A 40 3.76 12.74 -2.95
C ILE A 40 4.26 13.54 -4.16
N VAL A 41 5.52 13.34 -4.56
CA VAL A 41 6.14 14.02 -5.69
C VAL A 41 6.04 13.18 -6.97
N ILE A 42 6.27 11.87 -6.86
CA ILE A 42 6.39 10.96 -8.00
C ILE A 42 5.01 10.60 -8.57
N THR A 43 3.99 10.35 -7.75
CA THR A 43 2.66 9.91 -8.21
C THR A 43 2.00 10.92 -9.15
N PRO A 44 1.96 12.24 -8.87
CA PRO A 44 1.40 13.22 -9.80
C PRO A 44 2.13 13.23 -11.15
N LEU A 45 3.46 13.09 -11.14
CA LEU A 45 4.27 13.03 -12.36
C LEU A 45 3.95 11.79 -13.19
N LEU A 46 3.82 10.61 -12.56
CA LEU A 46 3.44 9.38 -13.27
C LEU A 46 2.01 9.45 -13.79
N LEU A 47 1.08 9.99 -13.01
CA LEU A 47 -0.31 10.14 -13.45
C LEU A 47 -0.37 11.05 -14.68
N PHE A 48 0.35 12.17 -14.67
CA PHE A 48 0.45 13.05 -15.84
C PHE A 48 1.04 12.33 -17.06
N LEU A 49 2.11 11.56 -16.87
CA LEU A 49 2.77 10.82 -17.95
C LEU A 49 1.87 9.74 -18.56
N PHE A 50 1.14 8.97 -17.73
CA PHE A 50 0.35 7.84 -18.20
C PHE A 50 -1.06 8.20 -18.66
N LEU A 51 -1.68 9.21 -18.05
CA LEU A 51 -3.06 9.61 -18.37
C LEU A 51 -3.13 10.79 -19.34
N GLY A 52 -2.00 11.46 -19.61
CA GLY A 52 -1.91 12.58 -20.54
C GLY A 52 -2.54 13.86 -20.00
N SER A 53 -2.13 15.01 -20.55
CA SER A 53 -2.64 16.34 -20.18
C SER A 53 -4.00 16.61 -20.81
N SER A 54 -5.07 16.02 -20.26
CA SER A 54 -6.44 16.40 -20.63
C SER A 54 -7.00 17.49 -19.73
N SER A 55 -6.27 17.89 -18.67
CA SER A 55 -6.71 18.89 -17.70
C SER A 55 -6.05 20.24 -17.94
N SER A 56 -6.88 21.27 -18.04
CA SER A 56 -6.53 22.71 -18.04
C SER A 56 -5.94 23.20 -16.71
N VAL A 57 -5.61 22.30 -15.78
CA VAL A 57 -5.17 22.64 -14.42
C VAL A 57 -3.64 22.78 -14.40
N PRO A 58 -3.10 23.95 -14.04
CA PRO A 58 -1.66 24.17 -14.04
C PRO A 58 -0.95 23.26 -13.03
N PHE A 59 0.19 22.69 -13.44
CA PHE A 59 0.98 21.79 -12.59
C PHE A 59 1.34 22.40 -11.23
N THR A 60 1.62 23.71 -11.21
CA THR A 60 1.91 24.47 -9.99
C THR A 60 0.76 24.45 -8.98
N SER A 61 -0.51 24.51 -9.44
CA SER A 61 -1.65 24.47 -8.52
C SER A 61 -1.87 23.06 -7.95
N ILE A 62 -1.69 22.01 -8.76
CA ILE A 62 -1.77 20.61 -8.32
C ILE A 62 -0.72 20.34 -7.23
N PHE A 63 0.54 20.73 -7.49
CA PHE A 63 1.63 20.52 -6.54
C PHE A 63 1.41 21.30 -5.23
N SER A 64 1.00 22.57 -5.32
CA SER A 64 0.69 23.40 -4.16
C SER A 64 -0.47 22.84 -3.33
N GLN A 65 -1.56 22.42 -3.97
CA GLN A 65 -2.70 21.80 -3.28
C GLN A 65 -2.33 20.47 -2.62
N LEU A 66 -1.53 19.63 -3.28
CA LEU A 66 -1.04 18.38 -2.69
C LEU A 66 -0.14 18.63 -1.48
N PHE A 67 0.74 19.62 -1.56
CA PHE A 67 1.58 20.01 -0.45
C PHE A 67 0.73 20.45 0.75
N MET A 68 -0.28 21.31 0.53
CA MET A 68 -1.19 21.76 1.57
C MET A 68 -2.08 20.65 2.14
N THR A 69 -2.54 19.72 1.30
CA THR A 69 -3.51 18.69 1.71
C THR A 69 -2.84 17.47 2.34
N VAL A 70 -1.61 17.14 1.93
CA VAL A 70 -0.92 15.91 2.35
C VAL A 70 0.32 16.22 3.16
N VAL A 71 1.24 17.07 2.67
CA VAL A 71 2.53 17.31 3.32
C VAL A 71 2.38 18.11 4.61
N VAL A 72 1.60 19.20 4.58
CA VAL A 72 1.39 20.06 5.74
C VAL A 72 0.77 19.30 6.93
N PRO A 73 -0.33 18.54 6.77
CA PRO A 73 -0.88 17.73 7.85
C PRO A 73 0.10 16.66 8.37
N LEU A 74 0.93 16.08 7.50
CA LEU A 74 1.98 15.15 7.92
C LEU A 74 3.04 15.84 8.77
N ILE A 75 3.53 17.03 8.38
CA ILE A 75 4.51 17.80 9.16
C ILE A 75 3.92 18.17 10.53
N ILE A 76 2.71 18.73 10.54
CA ILE A 76 2.01 19.07 11.79
C ILE A 76 1.87 17.83 12.67
N GLY A 77 1.42 16.71 12.10
CA GLY A 77 1.31 15.44 12.81
C GLY A 77 2.63 14.95 13.41
N GLN A 78 3.76 15.06 12.69
CA GLN A 78 5.07 14.70 13.21
C GLN A 78 5.56 15.63 14.32
N ILE A 79 5.29 16.93 14.21
CA ILE A 79 5.60 17.92 15.24
C ILE A 79 4.79 17.62 16.51
N VAL A 80 3.47 17.46 16.37
CA VAL A 80 2.56 17.12 17.47
C VAL A 80 2.97 15.79 18.13
N ARG A 81 3.36 14.80 17.33
CA ARG A 81 3.84 13.51 17.84
C ARG A 81 5.05 13.67 18.76
N ARG A 82 5.96 14.63 18.50
CA ARG A 82 7.12 14.89 19.36
C ARG A 82 6.69 15.34 20.77
N TYR A 83 5.62 16.13 20.88
CA TYR A 83 5.13 16.65 22.15
C TYR A 83 4.24 15.67 22.92
N ILE A 84 3.48 14.82 22.22
CA ILE A 84 2.49 13.91 22.83
C ILE A 84 3.04 12.48 22.99
N LYS A 85 4.29 12.22 22.58
CA LYS A 85 4.89 10.87 22.56
C LYS A 85 4.74 10.13 23.89
N ASP A 86 5.10 10.76 25.00
CA ASP A 86 5.10 10.12 26.32
C ASP A 86 3.68 9.81 26.80
N TRP A 87 2.72 10.69 26.51
CA TRP A 87 1.31 10.42 26.78
C TRP A 87 0.79 9.26 25.94
N LEU A 88 1.23 9.18 24.69
CA LEU A 88 0.78 8.17 23.74
C LEU A 88 1.26 6.77 24.11
N GLU A 89 2.51 6.66 24.54
CA GLU A 89 3.09 5.40 25.01
C GLU A 89 2.40 4.89 26.29
N ARG A 90 1.94 5.82 27.15
CA ARG A 90 1.21 5.50 28.39
C ARG A 90 -0.24 5.07 28.13
N LYS A 91 -0.99 5.82 27.33
CA LYS A 91 -2.43 5.58 27.09
C LYS A 91 -2.71 4.54 26.01
N LYS A 92 -1.77 4.29 25.10
CA LYS A 92 -1.90 3.37 23.96
C LYS A 92 -3.28 3.49 23.26
N PRO A 93 -3.71 4.70 22.85
CA PRO A 93 -5.01 4.85 22.23
C PRO A 93 -5.07 4.02 20.93
N PRO A 94 -6.25 3.49 20.58
CA PRO A 94 -6.40 2.57 19.45
C PRO A 94 -6.43 3.32 18.11
N PHE A 95 -5.39 4.10 17.80
CA PHE A 95 -5.29 4.85 16.54
C PHE A 95 -5.44 3.95 15.31
N GLY A 96 -4.98 2.70 15.38
CA GLY A 96 -5.20 1.71 14.32
C GLY A 96 -6.69 1.50 14.05
N ALA A 97 -7.50 1.23 15.08
CA ALA A 97 -8.94 1.01 14.94
C ALA A 97 -9.67 2.27 14.43
N ILE A 98 -9.31 3.44 14.96
CA ILE A 98 -9.86 4.72 14.51
C ILE A 98 -9.54 4.94 13.03
N SER A 99 -8.27 4.74 12.62
CA SER A 99 -7.85 4.90 11.23
C SER A 99 -8.56 3.93 10.29
N SER A 100 -8.76 2.68 10.71
CA SER A 100 -9.50 1.67 9.94
C SER A 100 -10.99 2.01 9.82
N CYS A 101 -11.61 2.55 10.88
CA CYS A 101 -13.00 2.99 10.85
C CYS A 101 -13.20 4.17 9.90
N VAL A 102 -12.33 5.20 9.97
CA VAL A 102 -12.35 6.34 9.05
C VAL A 102 -12.10 5.87 7.61
N LEU A 103 -11.14 4.97 7.39
CA LEU A 103 -10.87 4.41 6.07
C LEU A 103 -12.07 3.64 5.51
N LEU A 104 -12.73 2.83 6.33
CA LEU A 104 -13.95 2.12 5.94
C LEU A 104 -15.06 3.10 5.57
N MET A 105 -15.23 4.19 6.32
CA MET A 105 -16.18 5.25 6.02
C MET A 105 -15.86 5.97 4.69
N ILE A 106 -14.58 6.24 4.40
CA ILE A 106 -14.14 6.82 3.12
C ILE A 106 -14.45 5.87 1.97
N ILE A 107 -14.14 4.58 2.12
CA ILE A 107 -14.44 3.57 1.10
C ILE A 107 -15.95 3.49 0.85
N TYR A 108 -16.75 3.44 1.92
CA TYR A 108 -18.20 3.39 1.85
C TYR A 108 -18.79 4.61 1.15
N THR A 109 -18.44 5.82 1.60
CA THR A 109 -18.95 7.07 1.01
C THR A 109 -18.54 7.21 -0.45
N THR A 110 -17.29 6.91 -0.80
CA THR A 110 -16.83 6.98 -2.19
C THR A 110 -17.48 5.90 -3.07
N PHE A 111 -17.76 4.72 -2.50
CA PHE A 111 -18.52 3.67 -3.19
C PHE A 111 -19.95 4.14 -3.46
N CYS A 112 -20.65 4.67 -2.45
CA CYS A 112 -21.98 5.25 -2.63
C CYS A 112 -21.99 6.36 -3.68
N ASP A 113 -21.06 7.32 -3.62
CA ASP A 113 -20.94 8.41 -4.60
C ASP A 113 -20.67 7.90 -6.02
N THR A 114 -19.90 6.82 -6.14
CA THR A 114 -19.63 6.18 -7.43
C THR A 114 -20.90 5.53 -7.96
N PHE A 115 -21.52 4.62 -7.22
CA PHE A 115 -22.66 3.85 -7.71
C PHE A 115 -23.99 4.62 -7.75
N ALA A 116 -24.06 5.77 -7.08
CA ALA A 116 -25.19 6.70 -7.20
C ALA A 116 -25.09 7.61 -8.45
N ASN A 117 -23.93 7.69 -9.11
CA ASN A 117 -23.78 8.51 -10.31
C ASN A 117 -24.54 7.86 -11.50
N PRO A 118 -25.52 8.55 -12.10
CA PRO A 118 -26.32 8.02 -13.20
C PRO A 118 -25.51 7.81 -14.49
N ASN A 119 -24.32 8.40 -14.59
CA ASN A 119 -23.42 8.29 -15.75
C ASN A 119 -22.55 7.03 -15.75
N ILE A 120 -22.70 6.15 -14.76
CA ILE A 120 -21.93 4.91 -14.65
C ILE A 120 -22.77 3.74 -15.16
N ASP A 121 -22.66 3.48 -16.47
CA ASP A 121 -23.11 2.23 -17.10
C ASP A 121 -22.12 1.09 -16.78
N LEU A 122 -22.00 0.72 -15.50
CA LEU A 122 -21.25 -0.47 -15.10
C LEU A 122 -22.19 -1.65 -15.00
N ASP A 123 -22.17 -2.50 -16.02
CA ASP A 123 -22.84 -3.79 -15.96
C ASP A 123 -22.24 -4.66 -14.84
N LYS A 124 -23.08 -5.49 -14.21
CA LYS A 124 -22.68 -6.40 -13.13
C LYS A 124 -21.57 -7.34 -13.58
N PHE A 125 -21.62 -7.78 -14.84
CA PHE A 125 -20.60 -8.65 -15.44
C PHE A 125 -19.25 -7.93 -15.56
N SER A 126 -19.23 -6.67 -15.99
CA SER A 126 -18.02 -5.83 -16.07
C SER A 126 -17.38 -5.64 -14.71
N LEU A 127 -18.16 -5.43 -13.65
CA LEU A 127 -17.64 -5.33 -12.28
C LEU A 127 -16.95 -6.61 -11.81
N ILE A 128 -17.57 -7.77 -12.04
CA ILE A 128 -16.99 -9.07 -11.68
C ILE A 128 -15.66 -9.28 -12.40
N ILE A 129 -15.61 -8.95 -13.70
CA ILE A 129 -14.36 -9.01 -14.48
C ILE A 129 -13.30 -8.07 -13.89
N ILE A 130 -13.65 -6.83 -13.55
CA ILE A 130 -12.71 -5.87 -12.95
C ILE A 130 -12.14 -6.41 -11.63
N VAL A 131 -12.99 -6.96 -10.75
CA VAL A 131 -12.56 -7.58 -9.49
C VAL A 131 -11.60 -8.74 -9.75
N PHE A 132 -11.95 -9.62 -10.69
CA PHE A 132 -11.10 -10.76 -11.05
C PHE A 132 -9.74 -10.33 -11.60
N ILE A 133 -9.71 -9.33 -12.49
CA ILE A 133 -8.47 -8.77 -13.03
C ILE A 133 -7.62 -8.16 -11.91
N ILE A 134 -8.22 -7.36 -11.02
CA ILE A 134 -7.52 -6.75 -9.88
C ILE A 134 -6.90 -7.82 -8.99
N PHE A 135 -7.67 -8.86 -8.66
CA PHE A 135 -7.20 -9.96 -7.82
C PHE A 135 -6.06 -10.74 -8.50
N SER A 136 -6.19 -11.04 -9.79
CA SER A 136 -5.18 -11.72 -10.59
C SER A 136 -3.87 -10.91 -10.67
N VAL A 137 -3.98 -9.61 -10.95
CA VAL A 137 -2.82 -8.70 -11.00
C VAL A 137 -2.14 -8.60 -9.64
N GLN A 138 -2.90 -8.47 -8.55
CA GLN A 138 -2.34 -8.41 -7.19
C GLN A 138 -1.59 -9.71 -6.85
N MET A 139 -2.19 -10.87 -7.10
CA MET A 139 -1.57 -12.17 -6.86
C MET A 139 -0.31 -12.36 -7.71
N SER A 140 -0.35 -11.97 -8.99
CA SER A 140 0.79 -12.04 -9.90
C SER A 140 1.95 -11.16 -9.40
N PHE A 141 1.69 -9.92 -8.97
CA PHE A 141 2.73 -9.06 -8.42
C PHE A 141 3.30 -9.58 -7.10
N MET A 142 2.46 -10.12 -6.21
CA MET A 142 2.94 -10.73 -4.96
C MET A 142 3.84 -11.93 -5.25
N PHE A 143 3.46 -12.76 -6.20
CA PHE A 143 4.26 -13.91 -6.62
C PHE A 143 5.57 -13.47 -7.28
N LEU A 144 5.54 -12.49 -8.18
CA LEU A 144 6.74 -12.00 -8.87
C LEU A 144 7.75 -11.37 -7.90
N THR A 145 7.27 -10.54 -6.98
CA THR A 145 8.12 -9.91 -5.96
C THR A 145 8.70 -10.94 -4.99
N PHE A 146 7.92 -11.98 -4.66
CA PHE A 146 8.39 -13.12 -3.88
C PHE A 146 9.49 -13.90 -4.61
N LEU A 147 9.29 -14.24 -5.89
CA LEU A 147 10.28 -14.92 -6.73
C LEU A 147 11.57 -14.12 -6.86
N PHE A 148 11.45 -12.81 -7.11
CA PHE A 148 12.62 -11.93 -7.24
C PHE A 148 13.40 -11.85 -5.93
N SER A 149 12.69 -11.71 -4.80
CA SER A 149 13.31 -11.60 -3.48
C SER A 149 13.94 -12.92 -3.00
N THR A 150 13.36 -14.08 -3.34
CA THR A 150 13.87 -15.40 -2.95
C THR A 150 14.90 -15.98 -3.93
N ARG A 151 15.19 -15.29 -5.03
CA ARG A 151 16.16 -15.73 -6.04
C ARG A 151 17.54 -15.92 -5.39
N ASN A 152 18.26 -16.97 -5.78
CA ASN A 152 19.55 -17.36 -5.17
C ASN A 152 20.63 -16.26 -5.16
N ASN A 153 20.49 -15.22 -5.99
CA ASN A 153 21.44 -14.10 -6.08
C ASN A 153 21.08 -12.92 -5.16
N SER A 154 20.00 -13.04 -4.40
CA SER A 154 19.48 -12.01 -3.51
C SER A 154 20.05 -12.16 -2.10
N THR A 155 20.57 -11.08 -1.53
CA THR A 155 21.13 -11.04 -0.16
C THR A 155 20.04 -10.90 0.92
N PHE A 156 18.75 -10.85 0.53
CA PHE A 156 17.66 -10.60 1.46
C PHE A 156 17.40 -11.76 2.41
N THR A 157 17.14 -11.45 3.68
CA THR A 157 16.70 -12.47 4.63
C THR A 157 15.26 -12.88 4.34
N PRO A 158 14.79 -14.04 4.83
CA PRO A 158 13.38 -14.41 4.72
C PRO A 158 12.45 -13.36 5.33
N ALA A 159 12.87 -12.67 6.40
CA ALA A 159 12.10 -11.62 7.03
C ALA A 159 12.02 -10.34 6.17
N ASP A 160 13.09 -10.01 5.44
CA ASP A 160 13.11 -8.90 4.47
C ASP A 160 12.23 -9.21 3.26
N THR A 161 12.21 -10.46 2.81
CA THR A 161 11.37 -10.91 1.70
C THR A 161 9.88 -10.66 1.99
N VAL A 162 9.44 -10.94 3.23
CA VAL A 162 8.07 -10.62 3.66
C VAL A 162 7.79 -9.12 3.58
N ALA A 163 8.71 -8.29 4.09
CA ALA A 163 8.57 -6.84 4.03
C ALA A 163 8.51 -6.34 2.58
N ILE A 164 9.36 -6.86 1.69
CA ILE A 164 9.39 -6.50 0.27
C ILE A 164 8.07 -6.86 -0.41
N VAL A 165 7.55 -8.07 -0.23
CA VAL A 165 6.30 -8.52 -0.87
C VAL A 165 5.12 -7.63 -0.46
N PHE A 166 4.95 -7.36 0.83
CA PHE A 166 3.82 -6.51 1.27
C PHE A 166 4.02 -5.04 0.93
N CYS A 167 5.23 -4.48 1.08
CA CYS A 167 5.47 -3.05 0.82
C CYS A 167 5.44 -2.70 -0.66
N SER A 168 5.78 -3.63 -1.55
CA SER A 168 5.79 -3.39 -3.00
C SER A 168 4.41 -3.52 -3.64
N THR A 169 3.61 -4.48 -3.17
CA THR A 169 2.31 -4.80 -3.79
C THR A 169 1.16 -3.99 -3.22
N HIS A 170 1.24 -3.59 -1.95
CA HIS A 170 0.17 -2.80 -1.37
C HIS A 170 0.23 -1.34 -1.84
N LYS A 171 -0.94 -0.78 -2.13
CA LYS A 171 -1.15 0.60 -2.59
C LYS A 171 -2.04 1.36 -1.62
N SER A 172 -1.74 2.64 -1.43
CA SER A 172 -2.38 3.51 -0.45
C SER A 172 -3.63 4.17 -1.04
N LEU A 173 -4.80 3.79 -0.52
CA LEU A 173 -6.07 4.45 -0.85
C LEU A 173 -6.19 5.80 -0.14
N THR A 174 -5.75 5.89 1.12
CA THR A 174 -5.85 7.11 1.94
C THR A 174 -5.12 8.30 1.32
N LEU A 175 -3.96 8.05 0.70
CA LEU A 175 -3.23 9.07 -0.05
C LEU A 175 -3.73 9.18 -1.50
N GLY A 176 -4.16 8.06 -2.09
CA GLY A 176 -4.57 8.03 -3.49
C GLY A 176 -5.85 8.78 -3.81
N ILE A 177 -6.89 8.72 -2.96
CA ILE A 177 -8.16 9.42 -3.21
C ILE A 177 -7.98 10.95 -3.21
N PRO A 178 -7.31 11.57 -2.21
CA PRO A 178 -6.99 13.00 -2.27
C PRO A 178 -6.17 13.38 -3.50
N MET A 179 -5.18 12.54 -3.88
CA MET A 179 -4.37 12.78 -5.08
C MET A 179 -5.20 12.78 -6.35
N LEU A 180 -6.07 11.79 -6.53
CA LEU A 180 -6.96 11.73 -7.69
C LEU A 180 -7.90 12.93 -7.72
N LYS A 181 -8.49 13.32 -6.58
CA LYS A 181 -9.35 14.50 -6.47
C LYS A 181 -8.65 15.79 -6.89
N ILE A 182 -7.38 15.97 -6.55
CA ILE A 182 -6.61 17.17 -6.89
C ILE A 182 -6.16 17.15 -8.36
N VAL A 183 -5.59 16.03 -8.83
CA VAL A 183 -5.06 15.90 -10.20
C VAL A 183 -6.17 15.93 -11.25
N PHE A 184 -7.32 15.34 -10.94
CA PHE A 184 -8.47 15.20 -11.84
C PHE A 184 -9.68 16.01 -11.38
N ALA A 185 -9.47 17.12 -10.67
CA ALA A 185 -10.54 17.97 -10.12
C ALA A 185 -11.55 18.45 -11.19
N SER A 186 -11.09 18.66 -12.43
CA SER A 186 -11.90 19.11 -13.57
C SER A 186 -12.43 17.97 -14.44
N TYR A 187 -12.21 16.71 -14.07
CA TYR A 187 -12.61 15.56 -14.87
C TYR A 187 -13.95 15.00 -14.39
N GLU A 188 -14.94 15.01 -15.28
CA GLU A 188 -16.34 14.64 -14.98
C GLU A 188 -16.48 13.17 -14.52
N HIS A 189 -15.51 12.32 -14.85
CA HIS A 189 -15.51 10.89 -14.53
C HIS A 189 -14.51 10.50 -13.42
N LEU A 190 -14.26 11.39 -12.46
CA LEU A 190 -13.37 11.11 -11.31
C LEU A 190 -13.78 9.85 -10.53
N SER A 191 -15.10 9.61 -10.39
CA SER A 191 -15.66 8.42 -9.75
C SER A 191 -15.20 7.14 -10.44
N LEU A 192 -15.27 7.08 -11.78
CA LEU A 192 -14.79 5.94 -12.59
C LEU A 192 -13.29 5.66 -12.42
N ILE A 193 -12.47 6.72 -12.34
CA ILE A 193 -11.02 6.60 -12.14
C ILE A 193 -10.67 6.03 -10.74
N SER A 194 -11.54 6.29 -9.76
CA SER A 194 -11.36 5.89 -8.37
C SER A 194 -11.81 4.45 -8.10
N VAL A 195 -12.71 3.88 -8.92
CA VAL A 195 -13.25 2.52 -8.72
C VAL A 195 -12.18 1.44 -8.61
N PRO A 196 -11.17 1.36 -9.49
CA PRO A 196 -10.15 0.32 -9.38
C PRO A 196 -9.37 0.43 -8.06
N LEU A 197 -9.14 1.64 -7.56
CA LEU A 197 -8.45 1.85 -6.28
C LEU A 197 -9.31 1.41 -5.10
N LEU A 198 -10.62 1.72 -5.14
CA LEU A 198 -11.60 1.31 -4.13
C LEU A 198 -11.76 -0.21 -4.05
N ILE A 199 -11.67 -0.91 -5.18
CA ILE A 199 -11.74 -2.39 -5.23
C ILE A 199 -10.40 -3.00 -4.83
N TYR A 200 -9.28 -2.45 -5.30
CA TYR A 200 -7.93 -2.97 -5.02
C TYR A 200 -7.59 -2.95 -3.54
N HIS A 201 -7.92 -1.87 -2.84
CA HIS A 201 -7.55 -1.69 -1.43
C HIS A 201 -8.11 -2.75 -0.44
N PRO A 202 -9.40 -3.10 -0.45
CA PRO A 202 -9.90 -4.22 0.36
C PRO A 202 -9.38 -5.56 -0.17
N ALA A 203 -9.25 -5.74 -1.49
CA ALA A 203 -8.73 -6.98 -2.08
C ALA A 203 -7.30 -7.29 -1.62
N GLN A 204 -6.39 -6.30 -1.62
CA GLN A 204 -5.01 -6.48 -1.14
C GLN A 204 -4.96 -6.81 0.36
N ILE A 205 -5.85 -6.23 1.19
CA ILE A 205 -5.87 -6.50 2.64
C ILE A 205 -6.38 -7.92 2.88
N LEU A 206 -7.45 -8.31 2.19
CA LEU A 206 -8.00 -9.66 2.28
C LEU A 206 -6.97 -10.70 1.84
N LEU A 207 -6.39 -10.53 0.65
CA LEU A 207 -5.35 -11.40 0.10
C LEU A 207 -4.13 -11.47 1.02
N GLY A 208 -3.62 -10.31 1.44
CA GLY A 208 -2.47 -10.24 2.34
C GLY A 208 -2.73 -10.97 3.64
N SER A 209 -3.92 -10.79 4.24
CA SER A 209 -4.34 -11.46 5.48
C SER A 209 -4.47 -12.97 5.32
N LEU A 210 -5.08 -13.44 4.23
CA LEU A 210 -5.21 -14.87 3.92
C LEU A 210 -3.85 -15.54 3.69
N LEU A 211 -2.88 -14.80 3.14
CA LEU A 211 -1.53 -15.29 2.88
C LEU A 211 -0.62 -15.28 4.11
N VAL A 212 -0.99 -14.57 5.20
CA VAL A 212 -0.16 -14.48 6.43
C VAL A 212 0.29 -15.86 6.94
N PRO A 213 -0.61 -16.86 7.15
CA PRO A 213 -0.21 -18.15 7.71
C PRO A 213 0.75 -18.91 6.78
N THR A 214 0.49 -18.87 5.47
CA THR A 214 1.29 -19.56 4.45
C THR A 214 2.69 -18.96 4.37
N ILE A 215 2.79 -17.62 4.28
CA ILE A 215 4.07 -16.91 4.23
C ILE A 215 4.85 -17.11 5.54
N LYS A 216 4.17 -17.13 6.69
CA LYS A 216 4.80 -17.39 7.99
C LYS A 216 5.40 -18.80 8.07
N SER A 217 4.67 -19.82 7.63
CA SER A 217 5.17 -21.19 7.59
C SER A 217 6.41 -21.33 6.69
N TRP A 218 6.36 -20.71 5.50
CA TRP A 218 7.51 -20.63 4.60
C TRP A 218 8.72 -19.94 5.24
N MET A 219 8.51 -18.78 5.86
CA MET A 219 9.58 -17.98 6.47
C MET A 219 10.29 -18.75 7.58
N VAL A 220 9.53 -19.38 8.48
CA VAL A 220 10.07 -20.18 9.59
C VAL A 220 10.89 -21.36 9.05
N SER A 221 10.36 -22.06 8.04
CA SER A 221 11.05 -23.18 7.40
C SER A 221 12.37 -22.75 6.77
N ARG A 222 12.38 -21.62 6.06
CA ARG A 222 13.60 -21.08 5.42
C ARG A 222 14.62 -20.58 6.43
N GLN A 223 14.19 -19.90 7.48
CA GLN A 223 15.07 -19.48 8.57
C GLN A 223 15.73 -20.67 9.28
N LYS A 224 14.98 -21.76 9.51
CA LYS A 224 15.52 -23.00 10.09
C LYS A 224 16.57 -23.61 9.17
N ALA A 225 16.30 -23.70 7.87
CA ALA A 225 17.27 -24.20 6.89
C ALA A 225 18.57 -23.37 6.87
N LEU A 226 18.47 -22.04 6.86
CA LEU A 226 19.63 -21.14 6.89
C LEU A 226 20.46 -21.27 8.18
N LYS A 227 19.82 -21.49 9.33
CA LYS A 227 20.52 -21.74 10.60
C LYS A 227 21.30 -23.05 10.55
N LEU A 228 20.75 -24.10 9.94
CA LEU A 228 21.43 -25.39 9.80
C LEU A 228 22.66 -25.31 8.87
N THR A 229 22.59 -24.53 7.78
CA THR A 229 23.72 -24.35 6.86
C THR A 229 24.86 -23.53 7.47
N ARG A 230 24.58 -22.66 8.45
CA ARG A 230 25.58 -21.80 9.12
C ARG A 230 26.24 -22.43 10.35
N GLN A 231 25.78 -23.59 10.81
CA GLN A 231 26.46 -24.33 11.90
C GLN A 231 27.80 -24.87 11.37
N PRO A 232 28.95 -24.57 12.00
CA PRO A 232 30.21 -25.18 11.60
C PRO A 232 30.10 -26.69 11.79
N LYS A 233 30.49 -27.47 10.78
CA LYS A 233 30.61 -28.93 10.91
C LYS A 233 31.51 -29.21 12.12
N ALA A 234 30.95 -29.82 13.17
CA ALA A 234 31.74 -30.24 14.32
C ALA A 234 32.91 -31.11 13.82
N PRO A 235 34.15 -30.90 14.30
CA PRO A 235 35.26 -31.73 13.89
C PRO A 235 34.94 -33.17 14.28
N VAL A 236 34.90 -34.05 13.28
CA VAL A 236 34.80 -35.50 13.47
C VAL A 236 36.01 -35.89 14.31
N LYS A 237 35.80 -36.26 15.57
CA LYS A 237 36.83 -36.88 16.38
C LYS A 237 37.13 -38.24 15.73
N VAL A 238 38.28 -38.31 15.07
CA VAL A 238 38.91 -39.54 14.56
C VAL A 238 39.40 -40.35 15.75
#